data_AF-A0A7V8XYJ8-F1
#
_entry.id   AF-A0A7V8XYJ8-F1
#
_cell.length_a   1.000
_cell.length_b   1.000
_cell.length_c   1.000
_cell.angle_alpha   90.00
_cell.angle_beta   90.00
_cell.angle_gamma   90.00
#
_symmetry.space_group_name_H-M   'P 1'
#
loop_
_entity.id
_entity.type
_entity.pdbx_description
1 polymer ?
#
loop_
_entity_poly.entity_id
_entity_poly.type
_entity_poly.pdbx_seq_one_letter_code
_entity_poly.pdbx_strand_id
1 'polypeptide(L)'
;IYYFTVRGYDINRLVSPPSNEVVFTTPAACTFGLSSSTQEFGPAGGASGVTLTTSDSCRWSVGTNASWLTLNSASLAGTGPRALGYTVARNVAKNARVGIIYSGNRSVTVVQQGRSRSDFNGDGLNDLVWQNDKTGALSVWRMKGTTLDRGEFLTPSTTGDPKWKLMGTLDADRDGNVDLLLQHDDGRVAIWRMAGETRIENVALTNSVVADPLWRIVATGDMDSDEIDDIIWQHKDGRVNVWYMNGLQMRQSALLATVSDARWRVASIDDYNDDGKLDILWRHTSWGQLLVWHMDNRQYLSHGMAVTMANSQWEIVASADFNGDRKTDLIWRNNSTGEMATWFLSDGDILDSQMLNPERVGDISWRIAGPR
;
A
#
# COMPACT_ATOMS: atom_id res chain seq x y z
N ILE A 1 -18.22 51.87 11.69
CA ILE A 1 -17.50 53.02 12.29
C ILE A 1 -18.55 53.80 13.08
N TYR A 2 -18.34 54.01 14.38
CA TYR A 2 -19.25 54.79 15.20
C TYR A 2 -18.50 56.03 15.71
N TYR A 3 -19.20 57.16 15.76
CA TYR A 3 -18.68 58.41 16.31
C TYR A 3 -19.55 58.80 17.48
N PHE A 4 -18.94 59.16 18.61
CA PHE A 4 -19.63 59.82 19.70
C PHE A 4 -18.76 60.95 20.25
N THR A 5 -19.41 62.03 20.65
CA THR A 5 -18.80 63.19 21.28
C THR A 5 -19.65 63.49 22.50
N VAL A 6 -19.00 63.72 23.64
CA VAL A 6 -19.66 64.06 24.90
C VAL A 6 -19.47 65.54 25.16
N ARG A 7 -20.55 66.22 25.56
CA ARG A 7 -20.53 67.61 26.03
C ARG A 7 -21.11 67.67 27.43
N GLY A 8 -20.42 68.34 28.34
CA GLY A 8 -20.92 68.64 29.67
C GLY A 8 -21.71 69.95 29.66
N TYR A 9 -22.73 70.03 30.51
CA TYR A 9 -23.44 71.28 30.81
C TYR A 9 -23.24 71.59 32.29
N ASP A 10 -22.91 72.84 32.61
CA ASP A 10 -22.92 73.28 34.00
C ASP A 10 -24.34 73.65 34.49
N ILE A 11 -24.45 74.05 35.75
CA ILE A 11 -25.74 74.41 36.37
C ILE A 11 -26.44 75.61 35.70
N ASN A 12 -25.69 76.40 34.94
CA ASN A 12 -26.16 77.57 34.20
C ASN A 12 -26.42 77.24 32.71
N ARG A 13 -26.34 75.96 32.33
CA ARG A 13 -26.49 75.43 30.96
C ARG A 13 -25.42 75.92 29.97
N LEU A 14 -24.26 76.38 30.46
CA LEU A 14 -23.13 76.65 29.59
C LEU A 14 -22.48 75.32 29.18
N VAL A 15 -22.19 75.18 27.88
CA VAL A 15 -21.74 73.92 27.27
C VAL A 15 -20.23 73.88 27.21
N SER A 16 -19.63 72.76 27.62
CA SER A 16 -18.20 72.54 27.44
C SER A 16 -17.84 72.46 25.94
N PRO A 17 -16.58 72.72 25.56
CA PRO A 17 -16.05 72.24 24.29
C PRO A 17 -16.30 70.72 24.14
N PRO A 18 -16.49 70.21 22.91
CA PRO A 18 -16.67 68.78 22.67
C PRO A 18 -15.43 68.00 23.15
N SER A 19 -15.66 66.81 23.72
CA SER A 19 -14.58 65.88 24.02
C SER A 19 -13.74 65.57 22.78
N ASN A 20 -12.46 65.20 22.98
CA ASN A 20 -11.63 64.65 21.90
C ASN A 20 -12.35 63.48 21.23
N GLU A 21 -12.21 63.38 19.90
CA GLU A 21 -12.78 62.29 19.11
C GLU A 21 -12.06 60.97 19.46
N VAL A 22 -12.80 59.98 19.94
CA VAL A 22 -12.28 58.63 20.18
C VAL A 22 -12.77 57.74 19.06
N VAL A 23 -11.87 57.39 18.14
CA VAL A 23 -12.18 56.49 17.02
C VAL A 23 -12.07 55.06 17.51
N PHE A 24 -13.19 54.32 17.51
CA PHE A 24 -13.20 52.88 17.70
C PHE A 24 -13.43 52.19 16.35
N THR A 25 -12.35 51.74 15.71
CA THR A 25 -12.42 50.81 14.59
C THR A 25 -12.55 49.41 15.18
N THR A 26 -13.65 48.70 14.89
CA THR A 26 -13.66 47.24 15.04
C THR A 26 -12.49 46.70 14.22
N PRO A 27 -11.57 45.91 14.80
CA PRO A 27 -10.53 45.27 14.02
C PRO A 27 -11.19 44.58 12.83
N ALA A 28 -10.63 44.74 11.63
CA ALA A 28 -11.11 44.01 10.46
C ALA A 28 -11.23 42.53 10.86
N ALA A 29 -12.40 41.94 10.64
CA ALA A 29 -12.64 40.55 11.03
C ALA A 29 -11.57 39.67 10.37
N CYS A 30 -10.84 38.92 11.19
CA CYS A 30 -9.79 38.05 10.69
C CYS A 30 -10.36 37.07 9.68
N THR A 31 -9.86 37.14 8.45
CA THR A 31 -10.17 36.18 7.41
C THR A 31 -9.00 35.21 7.33
N PHE A 32 -9.29 33.92 7.40
CA PHE A 32 -8.30 32.85 7.32
C PHE A 32 -8.51 32.05 6.05
N GLY A 33 -7.42 31.74 5.35
CA GLY A 33 -7.37 30.83 4.22
C GLY A 33 -6.21 29.85 4.38
N LEU A 34 -6.32 28.70 3.70
CA LEU A 34 -5.27 27.69 3.63
C LEU A 34 -4.96 27.43 2.16
N SER A 35 -3.69 27.19 1.84
CA SER A 35 -3.26 26.88 0.47
C SER A 35 -3.80 25.56 -0.07
N SER A 36 -4.27 24.67 0.81
CA SER A 36 -4.98 23.44 0.45
C SER A 36 -5.98 23.07 1.52
N SER A 37 -7.05 22.38 1.12
CA SER A 37 -8.00 21.70 2.02
C SER A 37 -7.69 20.21 2.20
N THR A 38 -6.88 19.61 1.32
CA THR A 38 -6.53 18.18 1.35
C THR A 38 -5.07 17.95 1.00
N GLN A 39 -4.43 17.00 1.68
CA GLN A 39 -3.07 16.55 1.40
C GLN A 39 -3.05 15.03 1.41
N GLU A 40 -2.49 14.44 0.36
CA GLU A 40 -2.41 12.99 0.16
C GLU A 40 -0.96 12.53 0.38
N PHE A 41 -0.79 11.41 1.07
CA PHE A 41 0.51 10.79 1.33
C PHE A 41 0.46 9.30 1.05
N GLY A 42 1.57 8.78 0.50
CA GLY A 42 1.84 7.35 0.51
C GLY A 42 2.10 6.82 1.93
N PRO A 43 2.22 5.49 2.09
CA PRO A 43 2.38 4.85 3.40
C PRO A 43 3.63 5.33 4.15
N ALA A 44 4.70 5.70 3.43
CA ALA A 44 5.93 6.21 4.02
C ALA A 44 5.74 7.52 4.83
N GLY A 45 4.74 8.33 4.46
CA GLY A 45 4.53 9.65 5.06
C GLY A 45 5.61 10.65 4.67
N GLY A 46 5.99 11.55 5.58
CA GLY A 46 7.04 12.55 5.34
C GLY A 46 6.70 13.95 5.85
N ALA A 47 7.60 14.90 5.61
CA ALA A 47 7.42 16.31 5.97
C ALA A 47 6.65 17.06 4.87
N SER A 48 5.73 17.93 5.26
CA SER A 48 4.99 18.80 4.34
C SER A 48 4.56 20.10 5.06
N GLY A 49 3.84 20.95 4.34
CA GLY A 49 3.29 22.17 4.93
C GLY A 49 2.13 22.76 4.13
N VAL A 50 1.38 23.63 4.80
CA VAL A 50 0.32 24.45 4.19
C VAL A 50 0.53 25.91 4.55
N THR A 51 0.20 26.81 3.64
CA THR A 51 0.30 28.25 3.90
C THR A 51 -1.01 28.75 4.46
N LEU A 52 -0.98 29.31 5.67
CA LEU A 52 -2.06 30.08 6.27
C LEU A 52 -2.00 31.51 5.77
N THR A 53 -3.08 31.98 5.15
CA THR A 53 -3.25 33.37 4.73
C THR A 53 -4.21 34.09 5.66
N THR A 54 -3.79 35.24 6.18
CA THR A 54 -4.59 36.12 7.03
C THR A 54 -3.98 37.53 7.06
N SER A 55 -4.58 38.51 7.72
CA SER A 55 -3.94 39.83 7.89
C SER A 55 -2.90 39.80 9.01
N ASP A 56 -1.93 40.72 8.98
CA ASP A 56 -0.76 40.73 9.86
C ASP A 56 -1.08 40.82 11.36
N SER A 57 -2.28 41.28 11.73
CA SER A 57 -2.73 41.38 13.12
C SER A 57 -3.47 40.15 13.63
N CYS A 58 -3.80 39.20 12.75
CA CYS A 58 -4.64 38.05 13.10
C CYS A 58 -3.84 36.95 13.78
N ARG A 59 -4.25 36.62 15.00
CA ARG A 59 -3.67 35.54 15.79
C ARG A 59 -4.36 34.22 15.46
N TRP A 60 -3.59 33.14 15.51
CA TRP A 60 -4.07 31.80 15.21
C TRP A 60 -3.34 30.76 16.06
N SER A 61 -3.96 29.59 16.16
CA SER A 61 -3.41 28.39 16.80
C SER A 61 -3.82 27.17 15.99
N VAL A 62 -2.92 26.22 15.84
CA VAL A 62 -3.12 25.02 15.04
C VAL A 62 -3.14 23.80 15.95
N GLY A 63 -4.08 22.90 15.70
CA GLY A 63 -4.18 21.59 16.35
C GLY A 63 -4.28 20.47 15.33
N THR A 64 -4.17 19.24 15.81
CA THR A 64 -4.44 18.02 15.05
C THR A 64 -5.28 17.07 15.89
N ASN A 65 -6.14 16.27 15.25
CA ASN A 65 -6.87 15.18 15.91
C ASN A 65 -6.14 13.82 15.78
N ALA A 66 -5.04 13.77 15.04
CA ALA A 66 -4.32 12.56 14.71
C ALA A 66 -2.95 12.54 15.39
N SER A 67 -2.69 11.51 16.20
CA SER A 67 -1.41 11.31 16.90
C SER A 67 -0.24 11.00 15.97
N TRP A 68 -0.50 10.56 14.74
CA TRP A 68 0.48 10.30 13.69
C TRP A 68 0.83 11.54 12.84
N LEU A 69 0.20 12.68 13.12
CA LEU A 69 0.57 13.99 12.57
C LEU A 69 1.30 14.79 13.64
N THR A 70 2.55 15.19 13.38
CA THR A 70 3.32 16.04 14.28
C THR A 70 3.43 17.44 13.71
N LEU A 71 2.86 18.43 14.38
CA LEU A 71 3.00 19.84 13.99
C LEU A 71 4.39 20.35 14.38
N ASN A 72 5.05 21.07 13.48
CA ASN A 72 6.31 21.73 13.82
C ASN A 72 6.05 22.75 14.95
N SER A 73 6.97 22.86 15.91
CA SER A 73 6.79 23.75 17.07
C SER A 73 6.53 25.20 16.67
N ALA A 74 7.15 25.67 15.58
CA ALA A 74 6.96 26.99 15.02
C ALA A 74 5.58 27.20 14.34
N SER A 75 4.79 26.14 14.19
CA SER A 75 3.48 26.12 13.52
C SER A 75 2.31 25.94 14.49
N LEU A 76 2.57 25.87 15.81
CA LEU A 76 1.51 25.68 16.83
C LEU A 76 0.66 26.92 17.06
N ALA A 77 1.25 28.11 17.00
CA ALA A 77 0.55 29.39 17.12
C ALA A 77 1.37 30.54 16.54
N GLY A 78 0.71 31.64 16.20
CA GLY A 78 1.37 32.82 15.66
C GLY A 78 0.42 33.96 15.32
N THR A 79 0.96 34.95 14.61
CA THR A 79 0.22 36.12 14.11
C THR A 79 0.61 36.34 12.64
N GLY A 80 -0.36 36.73 11.80
CA GLY A 80 -0.12 37.04 10.39
C GLY A 80 0.03 35.79 9.50
N PRO A 81 0.29 35.99 8.20
CA PRO A 81 0.51 34.90 7.25
C PRO A 81 1.69 34.00 7.64
N ARG A 82 1.58 32.69 7.45
CA ARG A 82 2.68 31.76 7.77
C ARG A 82 2.60 30.43 7.03
N ALA A 83 3.76 29.84 6.74
CA ALA A 83 3.86 28.42 6.37
C ALA A 83 3.79 27.55 7.63
N LEU A 84 2.78 26.68 7.69
CA LEU A 84 2.55 25.72 8.76
C LEU A 84 3.15 24.39 8.34
N GLY A 85 4.26 24.01 8.94
CA GLY A 85 4.93 22.73 8.67
C GLY A 85 4.46 21.64 9.63
N TYR A 86 4.39 20.42 9.12
CA TYR A 86 4.06 19.23 9.88
C TYR A 86 4.74 17.99 9.27
N THR A 87 4.82 16.91 10.05
CA THR A 87 5.28 15.61 9.58
C THR A 87 4.20 14.56 9.73
N VAL A 88 4.15 13.65 8.77
CA VAL A 88 3.27 12.50 8.70
C VAL A 88 4.10 11.26 9.03
N ALA A 89 3.77 10.58 10.12
CA ALA A 89 4.43 9.31 10.47
C ALA A 89 4.08 8.23 9.44
N ARG A 90 4.94 7.19 9.32
CA ARG A 90 4.67 6.04 8.45
C ARG A 90 3.37 5.33 8.86
N ASN A 91 2.62 4.84 7.89
CA ASN A 91 1.46 3.96 8.09
C ASN A 91 1.87 2.52 7.76
N VAL A 92 1.99 1.68 8.79
CA VAL A 92 2.33 0.25 8.65
C VAL A 92 1.08 -0.63 8.53
N ALA A 93 -0.12 -0.05 8.69
CA ALA A 93 -1.37 -0.78 8.51
C ALA A 93 -1.72 -0.90 7.02
N LYS A 94 -2.43 -1.97 6.65
CA LYS A 94 -2.97 -2.16 5.28
C LYS A 94 -4.05 -1.11 4.93
N ASN A 95 -4.70 -0.55 5.94
CA ASN A 95 -5.77 0.44 5.76
C ASN A 95 -5.25 1.88 5.68
N ALA A 96 -5.84 2.65 4.78
CA ALA A 96 -5.66 4.10 4.75
C ALA A 96 -6.19 4.74 6.04
N ARG A 97 -5.61 5.88 6.42
CA ARG A 97 -6.00 6.66 7.60
C ARG A 97 -6.15 8.13 7.27
N VAL A 98 -7.06 8.79 7.98
CA VAL A 98 -7.40 10.20 7.77
C VAL A 98 -7.21 10.97 9.07
N GLY A 99 -6.53 12.10 8.96
CA GLY A 99 -6.25 13.03 10.06
C GLY A 99 -6.60 14.44 9.64
N ILE A 100 -6.81 15.32 10.61
CA ILE A 100 -7.19 16.70 10.36
C ILE A 100 -6.24 17.61 11.11
N ILE A 101 -5.63 18.54 10.37
CA ILE A 101 -4.94 19.71 10.92
C ILE A 101 -5.91 20.88 10.86
N TYR A 102 -6.17 21.55 11.98
CA TYR A 102 -7.20 22.59 12.04
C TYR A 102 -6.74 23.85 12.77
N SER A 103 -7.32 24.98 12.38
CA SER A 103 -7.20 26.28 13.04
C SER A 103 -8.56 26.98 12.97
N GLY A 104 -9.28 27.02 14.09
CA GLY A 104 -10.65 27.54 14.15
C GLY A 104 -11.60 26.77 13.24
N ASN A 105 -12.23 27.45 12.27
CA ASN A 105 -13.17 26.86 11.31
C ASN A 105 -12.50 26.43 9.98
N ARG A 106 -11.17 26.43 9.91
CA ARG A 106 -10.41 25.98 8.76
C ARG A 106 -9.68 24.69 9.08
N SER A 107 -9.61 23.80 8.10
CA SER A 107 -8.94 22.51 8.25
C SER A 107 -8.27 22.08 6.95
N VAL A 108 -7.23 21.27 7.12
CA VAL A 108 -6.64 20.43 6.08
C VAL A 108 -6.92 19.00 6.47
N THR A 109 -7.56 18.27 5.57
CA THR A 109 -7.69 16.82 5.66
C THR A 109 -6.39 16.20 5.14
N VAL A 110 -5.71 15.44 5.98
CA VAL A 110 -4.55 14.63 5.58
C VAL A 110 -5.02 13.21 5.41
N VAL A 111 -4.93 12.70 4.20
CA VAL A 111 -5.21 11.30 3.86
C VAL A 111 -3.88 10.61 3.63
N GLN A 112 -3.67 9.49 4.31
CA GLN A 112 -2.48 8.67 4.14
C GLN A 112 -2.90 7.26 3.76
N GLN A 113 -2.35 6.74 2.67
CA GLN A 113 -2.65 5.38 2.22
C GLN A 113 -2.10 4.33 3.20
N GLY A 114 -2.69 3.14 3.17
CA GLY A 114 -2.16 1.96 3.86
C GLY A 114 -1.07 1.28 3.05
N ARG A 115 -0.29 0.39 3.67
CA ARG A 115 0.78 -0.34 2.98
C ARG A 115 0.22 -1.15 1.81
N SER A 116 0.94 -1.12 0.69
CA SER A 116 0.69 -1.96 -0.47
C SER A 116 1.54 -3.24 -0.39
N ARG A 117 1.13 -4.33 -1.06
CA ARG A 117 1.75 -5.66 -0.95
C ARG A 117 3.19 -5.72 -1.48
N SER A 118 3.55 -4.78 -2.35
CA SER A 118 4.85 -4.73 -3.01
C SER A 118 5.28 -3.31 -3.35
N ASP A 119 5.13 -2.36 -2.42
CA ASP A 119 5.60 -0.97 -2.60
C ASP A 119 7.03 -0.79 -2.06
N PHE A 120 8.04 -0.81 -2.94
CA PHE A 120 9.45 -0.71 -2.53
C PHE A 120 9.89 0.74 -2.27
N ASN A 121 9.19 1.74 -2.85
CA ASN A 121 9.58 3.14 -2.79
C ASN A 121 8.70 3.98 -1.83
N GLY A 122 7.62 3.42 -1.29
CA GLY A 122 6.69 4.04 -0.36
C GLY A 122 5.70 5.02 -0.98
N ASP A 123 5.49 4.97 -2.31
CA ASP A 123 4.61 5.89 -3.03
C ASP A 123 3.12 5.50 -3.00
N GLY A 124 2.81 4.33 -2.44
CA GLY A 124 1.47 3.77 -2.31
C GLY A 124 1.04 2.88 -3.46
N LEU A 125 1.86 2.69 -4.49
CA LEU A 125 1.57 1.83 -5.64
C LEU A 125 2.31 0.49 -5.53
N ASN A 126 1.74 -0.58 -6.10
CA ASN A 126 2.39 -1.88 -6.11
C ASN A 126 3.43 -1.95 -7.23
N ASP A 127 4.67 -2.26 -6.85
CA ASP A 127 5.79 -2.53 -7.75
C ASP A 127 5.88 -4.01 -8.11
N LEU A 128 6.57 -4.30 -9.22
CA LEU A 128 6.81 -5.69 -9.64
C LEU A 128 8.22 -6.12 -9.30
N VAL A 129 8.35 -7.27 -8.65
CA VAL A 129 9.65 -7.88 -8.41
C VAL A 129 9.93 -8.98 -9.42
N TRP A 130 11.14 -8.96 -9.97
CA TRP A 130 11.58 -9.81 -11.07
C TRP A 130 12.75 -10.69 -10.65
N GLN A 131 12.78 -11.92 -11.15
CA GLN A 131 13.94 -12.78 -11.07
C GLN A 131 14.30 -13.36 -12.43
N ASN A 132 15.59 -13.41 -12.75
CA ASN A 132 16.10 -14.19 -13.88
C ASN A 132 16.36 -15.65 -13.47
N ASP A 133 15.68 -16.59 -14.11
CA ASP A 133 15.70 -18.01 -13.77
C ASP A 133 17.05 -18.69 -14.00
N LYS A 134 17.85 -18.14 -14.92
CA LYS A 134 19.16 -18.70 -15.31
C LYS A 134 20.28 -18.16 -14.45
N THR A 135 20.27 -16.86 -14.16
CA THR A 135 21.37 -16.18 -13.47
C THR A 135 21.08 -15.93 -11.99
N GLY A 136 19.82 -16.04 -11.58
CA GLY A 136 19.37 -15.68 -10.24
C GLY A 136 19.36 -14.17 -10.00
N ALA A 137 19.52 -13.34 -11.05
CA ALA A 137 19.48 -11.89 -10.95
C ALA A 137 18.10 -11.38 -10.50
N LEU A 138 18.08 -10.27 -9.77
CA LEU A 138 16.90 -9.71 -9.12
C LEU A 138 16.73 -8.23 -9.47
N SER A 139 15.53 -7.83 -9.82
CA SER A 139 15.19 -6.44 -10.15
C SER A 139 13.81 -6.08 -9.62
N VAL A 140 13.60 -4.81 -9.31
CA VAL A 140 12.29 -4.22 -9.04
C VAL A 140 11.96 -3.26 -10.17
N TRP A 141 10.72 -3.33 -10.62
CA TRP A 141 10.09 -2.36 -11.48
C TRP A 141 9.19 -1.50 -10.61
N ARG A 142 9.63 -0.27 -10.37
CA ARG A 142 8.79 0.73 -9.73
C ARG A 142 7.67 1.13 -10.68
N MET A 143 6.44 0.91 -10.28
CA MET A 143 5.27 1.07 -11.13
C MET A 143 4.55 2.37 -10.83
N LYS A 144 4.00 2.98 -11.87
CA LYS A 144 3.03 4.06 -11.80
C LYS A 144 1.76 3.61 -12.50
N GLY A 145 0.92 2.92 -11.74
CA GLY A 145 -0.20 2.17 -12.27
C GLY A 145 0.31 0.98 -13.12
N THR A 146 -0.14 0.86 -14.36
CA THR A 146 0.34 -0.18 -15.32
C THR A 146 1.58 0.24 -16.11
N THR A 147 2.17 1.40 -15.82
CA THR A 147 3.38 1.89 -16.49
C THR A 147 4.59 1.74 -15.59
N LEU A 148 5.69 1.20 -16.11
CA LEU A 148 7.00 1.23 -15.50
C LEU A 148 7.48 2.67 -15.40
N ASP A 149 7.67 3.16 -14.18
CA ASP A 149 8.37 4.42 -13.95
C ASP A 149 9.89 4.19 -14.06
N ARG A 150 10.39 3.15 -13.38
CA ARG A 150 11.83 2.86 -13.30
C ARG A 150 12.13 1.41 -12.93
N GLY A 151 13.08 0.80 -13.63
CA GLY A 151 13.65 -0.50 -13.25
C GLY A 151 14.99 -0.36 -12.52
N GLU A 152 15.15 -1.05 -11.39
CA GLU A 152 16.41 -1.08 -10.62
C GLU A 152 16.77 -2.52 -10.25
N PHE A 153 18.08 -2.83 -10.18
CA PHE A 153 18.53 -4.10 -9.60
C PHE A 153 18.50 -4.00 -8.08
N LEU A 154 18.13 -5.09 -7.42
CA LEU A 154 18.25 -5.19 -5.97
C LEU A 154 19.72 -5.18 -5.54
N THR A 155 19.96 -4.94 -4.26
CA THR A 155 21.27 -5.13 -3.62
C THR A 155 21.16 -6.19 -2.53
N PRO A 156 21.73 -7.40 -2.69
CA PRO A 156 22.52 -7.85 -3.84
C PRO A 156 21.67 -8.05 -5.10
N SER A 157 22.30 -7.89 -6.27
CA SER A 157 21.61 -7.97 -7.57
C SER A 157 21.32 -9.39 -8.01
N THR A 158 21.74 -10.40 -7.24
CA THR A 158 21.42 -11.81 -7.48
C THR A 158 21.20 -12.54 -6.16
N THR A 159 20.52 -13.69 -6.25
CA THR A 159 20.39 -14.68 -5.18
C THR A 159 21.70 -15.39 -4.82
N GLY A 160 22.77 -15.20 -5.60
CA GLY A 160 24.04 -15.94 -5.48
C GLY A 160 23.96 -17.37 -6.04
N ASP A 161 22.99 -18.16 -5.60
CA ASP A 161 22.66 -19.48 -6.15
C ASP A 161 21.29 -19.44 -6.86
N PRO A 162 21.24 -19.66 -8.19
CA PRO A 162 20.00 -19.56 -8.98
C PRO A 162 18.95 -20.63 -8.64
N LYS A 163 19.29 -21.62 -7.79
CA LYS A 163 18.32 -22.56 -7.21
C LYS A 163 17.44 -21.92 -6.13
N TRP A 164 17.82 -20.76 -5.60
CA TRP A 164 16.89 -19.94 -4.85
C TRP A 164 15.92 -19.24 -5.80
N LYS A 165 14.64 -19.52 -5.61
CA LYS A 165 13.54 -18.94 -6.35
C LYS A 165 12.84 -17.92 -5.46
N LEU A 166 12.70 -16.70 -5.97
CA LEU A 166 11.81 -15.71 -5.38
C LEU A 166 10.36 -16.17 -5.57
N MET A 167 9.62 -16.26 -4.47
CA MET A 167 8.28 -16.84 -4.42
C MET A 167 7.20 -15.79 -4.22
N GLY A 168 7.50 -14.70 -3.52
CA GLY A 168 6.58 -13.61 -3.27
C GLY A 168 7.22 -12.47 -2.47
N THR A 169 6.42 -11.45 -2.22
CA THR A 169 6.73 -10.30 -1.38
C THR A 169 5.84 -10.32 -0.15
N LEU A 170 6.30 -9.74 0.95
CA LEU A 170 5.57 -9.63 2.21
C LEU A 170 6.27 -8.59 3.07
N ASP A 171 5.63 -8.04 4.09
CA ASP A 171 6.32 -7.26 5.13
C ASP A 171 6.30 -8.10 6.40
N ALA A 172 7.35 -8.92 6.54
CA ALA A 172 7.36 -10.05 7.46
C ALA A 172 7.55 -9.60 8.90
N ASP A 173 8.25 -8.50 9.14
CA ASP A 173 8.55 -8.00 10.48
C ASP A 173 7.77 -6.72 10.86
N ARG A 174 6.88 -6.26 9.97
CA ARG A 174 6.05 -5.07 10.14
C ARG A 174 6.84 -3.78 10.28
N ASP A 175 8.04 -3.73 9.71
CA ASP A 175 8.81 -2.48 9.62
C ASP A 175 8.29 -1.55 8.50
N GLY A 176 7.34 -2.05 7.70
CA GLY A 176 6.69 -1.33 6.61
C GLY A 176 7.52 -1.25 5.34
N ASN A 177 8.60 -2.04 5.23
CA ASN A 177 9.32 -2.27 3.99
C ASN A 177 8.91 -3.63 3.41
N VAL A 178 9.01 -3.75 2.10
CA VAL A 178 8.71 -5.01 1.40
C VAL A 178 9.89 -5.97 1.50
N ASP A 179 9.71 -7.05 2.23
CA ASP A 179 10.61 -8.19 2.29
C ASP A 179 10.38 -9.18 1.15
N LEU A 180 11.35 -10.08 0.96
CA LEU A 180 11.29 -11.12 -0.07
C LEU A 180 11.25 -12.51 0.53
N LEU A 181 10.35 -13.35 0.04
CA LEU A 181 10.27 -14.76 0.41
C LEU A 181 10.90 -15.63 -0.68
N LEU A 182 11.90 -16.42 -0.29
CA LEU A 182 12.64 -17.30 -1.20
C LEU A 182 12.47 -18.77 -0.80
N GLN A 183 12.34 -19.62 -1.82
CA GLN A 183 12.39 -21.08 -1.68
C GLN A 183 13.54 -21.63 -2.52
N HIS A 184 14.38 -22.48 -1.93
CA HIS A 184 15.42 -23.20 -2.66
C HIS A 184 14.87 -24.53 -3.19
N ASP A 185 15.44 -25.03 -4.30
CA ASP A 185 15.05 -26.32 -4.90
C ASP A 185 15.16 -27.53 -3.96
N ASP A 186 16.00 -27.43 -2.93
CA ASP A 186 16.15 -28.46 -1.86
C ASP A 186 15.13 -28.31 -0.72
N GLY A 187 14.16 -27.40 -0.83
CA GLY A 187 13.10 -27.20 0.16
C GLY A 187 13.43 -26.23 1.29
N ARG A 188 14.63 -25.63 1.34
CA ARG A 188 14.92 -24.53 2.29
C ARG A 188 14.10 -23.29 1.96
N VAL A 189 13.78 -22.53 3.01
CA VAL A 189 13.02 -21.28 2.92
C VAL A 189 13.75 -20.18 3.67
N ALA A 190 13.84 -19.01 3.06
CA ALA A 190 14.44 -17.83 3.66
C ALA A 190 13.59 -16.59 3.41
N ILE A 191 13.61 -15.65 4.36
CA ILE A 191 13.15 -14.29 4.18
C ILE A 191 14.37 -13.39 4.06
N TRP A 192 14.41 -12.58 3.02
CA TRP A 192 15.33 -11.45 2.96
C TRP A 192 14.61 -10.24 3.50
N ARG A 193 15.12 -9.72 4.61
CA ARG A 193 14.64 -8.43 5.12
C ARG A 193 15.21 -7.32 4.28
N MET A 194 14.38 -6.36 3.93
CA MET A 194 14.72 -5.32 2.98
C MET A 194 14.55 -3.92 3.58
N ALA A 195 15.32 -2.98 3.07
CA ALA A 195 15.10 -1.54 3.25
C ALA A 195 15.13 -0.91 1.85
N GLY A 196 13.94 -0.69 1.28
CA GLY A 196 13.78 -0.44 -0.15
C GLY A 196 14.38 -1.60 -0.97
N GLU A 197 15.19 -1.29 -1.98
CA GLU A 197 15.79 -2.29 -2.86
C GLU A 197 17.05 -2.97 -2.27
N THR A 198 17.38 -2.72 -1.00
CA THR A 198 18.59 -3.27 -0.35
C THR A 198 18.23 -4.31 0.70
N ARG A 199 18.80 -5.51 0.58
CA ARG A 199 18.73 -6.55 1.61
C ARG A 199 19.58 -6.16 2.81
N ILE A 200 18.93 -6.04 3.97
CA ILE A 200 19.57 -5.75 5.25
C ILE A 200 19.89 -7.04 6.04
N GLU A 201 19.11 -8.11 5.84
CA GLU A 201 19.30 -9.38 6.54
C GLU A 201 18.83 -10.57 5.69
N ASN A 202 19.42 -11.75 5.89
CA ASN A 202 18.93 -13.01 5.34
C ASN A 202 18.58 -13.95 6.50
N VAL A 203 17.29 -14.18 6.69
CA VAL A 203 16.73 -14.97 7.79
C VAL A 203 16.28 -16.32 7.26
N ALA A 204 16.87 -17.40 7.77
CA ALA A 204 16.38 -18.74 7.48
C ALA A 204 15.11 -19.02 8.29
N LEU A 205 13.97 -19.27 7.63
CA LEU A 205 12.71 -19.59 8.31
C LEU A 205 12.68 -21.02 8.84
N THR A 206 13.40 -21.91 8.18
CA THR A 206 13.49 -23.32 8.54
C THR A 206 14.96 -23.74 8.63
N ASN A 207 15.34 -24.35 9.75
CA ASN A 207 16.65 -25.03 9.88
C ASN A 207 16.61 -26.45 9.26
N SER A 208 15.45 -26.88 8.77
CA SER A 208 15.21 -28.21 8.21
C SER A 208 14.42 -28.09 6.91
N VAL A 209 14.96 -28.68 5.85
CA VAL A 209 14.32 -28.94 4.55
C VAL A 209 12.82 -29.24 4.73
N VAL A 210 11.95 -28.61 3.93
CA VAL A 210 10.60 -29.15 3.71
C VAL A 210 10.80 -30.56 3.14
N ALA A 211 10.66 -31.58 4.00
CA ALA A 211 11.14 -32.94 3.75
C ALA A 211 10.59 -33.54 2.46
N ASP A 212 9.42 -33.05 2.03
CA ASP A 212 8.80 -33.39 0.77
C ASP A 212 9.00 -32.26 -0.25
N PRO A 213 9.88 -32.45 -1.26
CA PRO A 213 10.22 -31.43 -2.25
C PRO A 213 9.08 -31.15 -3.23
N LEU A 214 7.93 -31.83 -3.13
CA LEU A 214 6.76 -31.57 -3.96
C LEU A 214 5.89 -30.41 -3.43
N TRP A 215 6.19 -29.89 -2.24
CA TRP A 215 5.62 -28.65 -1.74
C TRP A 215 6.29 -27.43 -2.39
N ARG A 216 5.46 -26.50 -2.84
CA ARG A 216 5.89 -25.20 -3.37
C ARG A 216 5.11 -24.08 -2.69
N ILE A 217 5.81 -23.00 -2.36
CA ILE A 217 5.16 -21.74 -1.98
C ILE A 217 4.45 -21.20 -3.23
N VAL A 218 3.21 -20.77 -3.07
CA VAL A 218 2.38 -20.29 -4.19
C VAL A 218 1.94 -18.84 -4.03
N ALA A 219 1.83 -18.36 -2.79
CA ALA A 219 1.39 -17.00 -2.48
C ALA A 219 1.77 -16.63 -1.04
N THR A 220 1.69 -15.33 -0.74
CA THR A 220 1.75 -14.78 0.62
C THR A 220 0.51 -13.95 0.92
N GLY A 221 0.10 -13.91 2.17
CA GLY A 221 -1.01 -13.08 2.60
C GLY A 221 -1.54 -13.46 3.98
N ASP A 222 -2.11 -12.48 4.68
CA ASP A 222 -2.70 -12.62 6.01
C ASP A 222 -4.00 -13.44 6.00
N MET A 223 -3.87 -14.76 6.22
CA MET A 223 -4.97 -15.71 6.10
C MET A 223 -5.78 -15.82 7.40
N ASP A 224 -5.28 -15.36 8.55
CA ASP A 224 -6.04 -15.36 9.81
C ASP A 224 -6.40 -13.98 10.35
N SER A 225 -6.15 -12.94 9.56
CA SER A 225 -6.46 -11.54 9.87
C SER A 225 -5.76 -11.03 11.13
N ASP A 226 -4.54 -11.53 11.40
CA ASP A 226 -3.73 -11.07 12.52
C ASP A 226 -2.80 -9.90 12.18
N GLU A 227 -2.81 -9.45 10.92
CA GLU A 227 -1.98 -8.41 10.27
C GLU A 227 -0.55 -8.85 9.90
N ILE A 228 -0.16 -10.11 10.10
CA ILE A 228 1.06 -10.71 9.52
C ILE A 228 0.68 -11.43 8.23
N ASP A 229 1.49 -11.31 7.19
CA ASP A 229 1.29 -12.15 6.01
C ASP A 229 1.78 -13.59 6.26
N ASP A 230 0.94 -14.56 5.97
CA ASP A 230 1.22 -15.97 6.05
C ASP A 230 1.80 -16.51 4.74
N ILE A 231 2.30 -17.75 4.79
CA ILE A 231 2.87 -18.42 3.60
C ILE A 231 1.94 -19.55 3.18
N ILE A 232 1.48 -19.48 1.92
CA ILE A 232 0.59 -20.49 1.35
C ILE A 232 1.40 -21.45 0.48
N TRP A 233 1.19 -22.73 0.75
CA TRP A 233 1.87 -23.85 0.13
C TRP A 233 0.88 -24.69 -0.66
N GLN A 234 1.29 -25.13 -1.84
CA GLN A 234 0.57 -26.16 -2.58
C GLN A 234 1.47 -27.35 -2.88
N HIS A 235 0.98 -28.54 -2.59
CA HIS A 235 1.61 -29.80 -2.93
C HIS A 235 1.15 -30.28 -4.31
N LYS A 236 1.98 -31.05 -5.01
CA LYS A 236 1.69 -31.60 -6.35
C LYS A 236 0.46 -32.52 -6.41
N ASP A 237 -0.02 -33.02 -5.27
CA ASP A 237 -1.24 -33.86 -5.17
C ASP A 237 -2.53 -33.05 -4.93
N GLY A 238 -2.46 -31.72 -4.90
CA GLY A 238 -3.61 -30.84 -4.71
C GLY A 238 -3.90 -30.44 -3.26
N ARG A 239 -3.10 -30.86 -2.28
CA ARG A 239 -3.16 -30.31 -0.92
C ARG A 239 -2.70 -28.86 -0.88
N VAL A 240 -3.43 -28.01 -0.15
CA VAL A 240 -3.07 -26.63 0.17
C VAL A 240 -2.87 -26.51 1.67
N ASN A 241 -1.74 -25.93 2.08
CA ASN A 241 -1.37 -25.74 3.48
C ASN A 241 -1.00 -24.27 3.71
N VAL A 242 -1.30 -23.76 4.90
CA VAL A 242 -0.91 -22.42 5.33
C VAL A 242 0.07 -22.55 6.48
N TRP A 243 1.20 -21.85 6.37
CA TRP A 243 2.08 -21.59 7.49
C TRP A 243 1.69 -20.24 8.09
N TYR A 244 1.07 -20.30 9.25
CA TYR A 244 0.80 -19.11 10.04
C TYR A 244 2.10 -18.56 10.59
N MET A 245 2.35 -17.30 10.30
CA MET A 245 3.60 -16.64 10.65
C MET A 245 3.44 -15.82 11.94
N ASN A 246 4.56 -15.53 12.59
CA ASN A 246 4.64 -14.55 13.66
C ASN A 246 5.95 -13.79 13.51
N GLY A 247 5.90 -12.74 12.71
CA GLY A 247 7.11 -12.07 12.28
C GLY A 247 7.92 -12.97 11.34
N LEU A 248 9.23 -13.04 11.60
CA LEU A 248 10.21 -13.84 10.86
C LEU A 248 10.25 -15.32 11.30
N GLN A 249 9.20 -15.84 11.94
CA GLN A 249 9.13 -17.22 12.42
C GLN A 249 7.81 -17.88 12.04
N MET A 250 7.85 -19.17 11.71
CA MET A 250 6.63 -19.97 11.57
C MET A 250 6.06 -20.30 12.95
N ARG A 251 4.80 -19.93 13.18
CA ARG A 251 4.05 -20.19 14.43
C ARG A 251 3.38 -21.55 14.40
N GLN A 252 2.66 -21.85 13.32
CA GLN A 252 1.90 -23.09 13.14
C GLN A 252 1.72 -23.40 11.65
N SER A 253 1.48 -24.67 11.31
CA SER A 253 0.98 -25.07 9.99
C SER A 253 -0.42 -25.69 10.06
N ALA A 254 -1.21 -25.52 9.00
CA ALA A 254 -2.55 -26.10 8.89
C ALA A 254 -2.88 -26.48 7.44
N LEU A 255 -3.47 -27.67 7.27
CA LEU A 255 -4.10 -28.04 5.99
C LEU A 255 -5.34 -27.17 5.78
N LEU A 256 -5.38 -26.45 4.67
CA LEU A 256 -6.51 -25.59 4.29
C LEU A 256 -7.51 -26.34 3.42
N ALA A 257 -7.03 -27.03 2.39
CA ALA A 257 -7.88 -27.81 1.49
C ALA A 257 -7.12 -28.96 0.83
N THR A 258 -7.87 -29.89 0.23
CA THR A 258 -7.34 -30.89 -0.71
C THR A 258 -8.22 -30.89 -1.95
N VAL A 259 -7.68 -30.45 -3.08
CA VAL A 259 -8.36 -30.49 -4.37
C VAL A 259 -8.00 -31.77 -5.08
N SER A 260 -8.98 -32.64 -5.32
CA SER A 260 -8.75 -33.98 -5.89
C SER A 260 -8.16 -33.96 -7.30
N ASP A 261 -8.51 -32.95 -8.10
CA ASP A 261 -7.88 -32.73 -9.40
C ASP A 261 -6.67 -31.81 -9.23
N ALA A 262 -5.49 -32.41 -9.13
CA ALA A 262 -4.21 -31.73 -8.94
C ALA A 262 -3.80 -30.78 -10.09
N ARG A 263 -4.57 -30.73 -11.17
CA ARG A 263 -4.38 -29.77 -12.27
C ARG A 263 -4.92 -28.39 -11.93
N TRP A 264 -5.74 -28.26 -10.89
CA TRP A 264 -6.05 -26.98 -10.27
C TRP A 264 -4.87 -26.50 -9.45
N ARG A 265 -4.33 -25.34 -9.82
CA ARG A 265 -3.22 -24.68 -9.14
C ARG A 265 -3.70 -23.36 -8.57
N VAL A 266 -3.22 -23.01 -7.38
CA VAL A 266 -3.39 -21.66 -6.85
C VAL A 266 -2.61 -20.71 -7.76
N ALA A 267 -3.29 -19.71 -8.30
CA ALA A 267 -2.71 -18.70 -9.17
C ALA A 267 -2.30 -17.45 -8.38
N SER A 268 -3.11 -17.06 -7.40
CA SER A 268 -2.90 -15.89 -6.54
C SER A 268 -3.86 -15.92 -5.36
N ILE A 269 -3.57 -15.09 -4.34
CA ILE A 269 -4.42 -14.90 -3.16
C ILE A 269 -4.65 -13.41 -2.92
N ASP A 270 -5.90 -12.98 -3.05
CA ASP A 270 -6.29 -11.58 -2.86
C ASP A 270 -7.77 -11.46 -2.50
N ASP A 271 -8.21 -10.27 -2.13
CA ASP A 271 -9.62 -9.98 -1.86
C ASP A 271 -10.38 -9.80 -3.19
N TYR A 272 -11.05 -10.86 -3.64
CA TYR A 272 -11.73 -10.87 -4.94
C TYR A 272 -13.19 -10.43 -4.83
N ASN A 273 -13.79 -10.39 -3.64
CA ASN A 273 -15.18 -9.98 -3.40
C ASN A 273 -15.33 -8.68 -2.59
N ASP A 274 -14.22 -7.97 -2.35
CA ASP A 274 -14.14 -6.72 -1.60
C ASP A 274 -14.70 -6.83 -0.16
N ASP A 275 -14.62 -8.02 0.47
CA ASP A 275 -15.15 -8.27 1.82
C ASP A 275 -14.10 -8.06 2.94
N GLY A 276 -12.87 -7.72 2.56
CA GLY A 276 -11.73 -7.47 3.43
C GLY A 276 -10.96 -8.74 3.81
N LYS A 277 -11.29 -9.90 3.24
CA LYS A 277 -10.61 -11.18 3.49
C LYS A 277 -9.94 -11.71 2.23
N LEU A 278 -8.97 -12.59 2.44
CA LEU A 278 -8.21 -13.17 1.34
C LEU A 278 -8.94 -14.37 0.74
N ASP A 279 -9.20 -14.31 -0.55
CA ASP A 279 -9.77 -15.37 -1.37
C ASP A 279 -8.68 -16.10 -2.16
N ILE A 280 -9.02 -17.28 -2.71
CA ILE A 280 -8.08 -18.08 -3.52
C ILE A 280 -8.52 -18.09 -4.97
N LEU A 281 -7.69 -17.54 -5.86
CA LEU A 281 -7.86 -17.71 -7.29
C LEU A 281 -7.19 -19.00 -7.76
N TRP A 282 -8.00 -19.91 -8.28
CA TRP A 282 -7.57 -21.15 -8.87
C TRP A 282 -7.46 -21.05 -10.39
N ARG A 283 -6.46 -21.70 -10.97
CA ARG A 283 -6.35 -21.90 -12.42
C ARG A 283 -6.19 -23.38 -12.76
N HIS A 284 -7.01 -23.86 -13.69
CA HIS A 284 -6.90 -25.21 -14.22
C HIS A 284 -5.84 -25.27 -15.32
N THR A 285 -4.78 -26.05 -15.11
CA THR A 285 -3.60 -26.05 -15.99
C THR A 285 -3.83 -26.64 -17.39
N SER A 286 -4.88 -27.46 -17.61
CA SER A 286 -5.13 -28.04 -18.95
C SER A 286 -5.95 -27.19 -19.90
N TRP A 287 -6.82 -26.32 -19.40
CA TRP A 287 -7.74 -25.54 -20.23
C TRP A 287 -7.89 -24.08 -19.78
N GLY A 288 -7.14 -23.67 -18.75
CA GLY A 288 -7.01 -22.28 -18.32
C GLY A 288 -8.27 -21.69 -17.68
N GLN A 289 -9.18 -22.52 -17.17
CA GLN A 289 -10.30 -22.04 -16.37
C GLN A 289 -9.80 -21.40 -15.08
N LEU A 290 -10.40 -20.26 -14.74
CA LEU A 290 -10.24 -19.57 -13.48
C LEU A 290 -11.45 -19.82 -12.59
N LEU A 291 -11.21 -19.99 -11.30
CA LEU A 291 -12.25 -20.13 -10.28
C LEU A 291 -11.82 -19.42 -9.01
N VAL A 292 -12.60 -18.47 -8.52
CA VAL A 292 -12.36 -17.87 -7.20
C VAL A 292 -13.06 -18.70 -6.14
N TRP A 293 -12.35 -19.06 -5.08
CA TRP A 293 -12.93 -19.54 -3.84
C TRP A 293 -12.99 -18.38 -2.85
N HIS A 294 -14.20 -18.04 -2.41
CA HIS A 294 -14.38 -17.07 -1.35
C HIS A 294 -14.10 -17.72 -0.01
N MET A 295 -13.23 -17.11 0.77
CA MET A 295 -12.70 -17.70 1.99
C MET A 295 -12.94 -16.80 3.21
N ASP A 296 -13.14 -17.44 4.35
CA ASP A 296 -13.04 -16.80 5.65
C ASP A 296 -12.06 -17.59 6.51
N ASN A 297 -10.83 -17.08 6.55
CA ASN A 297 -9.69 -17.78 7.11
C ASN A 297 -9.46 -19.15 6.43
N ARG A 298 -9.73 -20.26 7.14
CA ARG A 298 -9.61 -21.62 6.57
C ARG A 298 -10.90 -22.15 5.96
N GLN A 299 -12.00 -21.42 6.08
CA GLN A 299 -13.31 -21.90 5.64
C GLN A 299 -13.57 -21.47 4.21
N TYR A 300 -13.81 -22.43 3.33
CA TYR A 300 -14.44 -22.18 2.04
C TYR A 300 -15.90 -21.78 2.27
N LEU A 301 -16.31 -20.63 1.76
CA LEU A 301 -17.68 -20.13 1.89
C LEU A 301 -18.50 -20.41 0.62
N SER A 302 -17.96 -20.00 -0.53
CA SER A 302 -18.62 -20.05 -1.83
C SER A 302 -17.59 -19.91 -2.95
N HIS A 303 -18.04 -19.87 -4.21
CA HIS A 303 -17.18 -19.59 -5.35
C HIS A 303 -17.71 -18.42 -6.18
N GLY A 304 -16.78 -17.68 -6.79
CA GLY A 304 -17.06 -16.51 -7.63
C GLY A 304 -16.72 -16.75 -9.09
N MET A 305 -15.99 -15.79 -9.69
CA MET A 305 -15.53 -15.76 -11.08
C MET A 305 -15.27 -17.14 -11.67
N ALA A 306 -15.89 -17.44 -12.82
CA ALA A 306 -15.68 -18.67 -13.58
C ALA A 306 -15.45 -18.36 -15.07
N VAL A 307 -14.25 -17.87 -15.40
CA VAL A 307 -13.86 -17.49 -16.77
C VAL A 307 -12.85 -18.49 -17.33
N THR A 308 -12.89 -18.77 -18.63
CA THR A 308 -11.89 -19.65 -19.27
C THR A 308 -10.95 -18.88 -20.17
N MET A 309 -9.65 -18.90 -19.83
CA MET A 309 -8.56 -18.39 -20.67
C MET A 309 -7.79 -19.56 -21.29
N ALA A 310 -8.28 -20.06 -22.42
CA ALA A 310 -7.74 -21.27 -23.05
C ALA A 310 -6.27 -21.16 -23.50
N ASN A 311 -5.73 -19.95 -23.63
CA ASN A 311 -4.33 -19.76 -23.99
C ASN A 311 -3.40 -20.08 -22.81
N SER A 312 -2.77 -21.26 -22.85
CA SER A 312 -1.83 -21.72 -21.82
C SER A 312 -0.52 -20.95 -21.79
N GLN A 313 -0.21 -20.13 -22.80
CA GLN A 313 1.00 -19.31 -22.80
C GLN A 313 0.92 -18.15 -21.82
N TRP A 314 -0.29 -17.67 -21.52
CA TRP A 314 -0.49 -16.62 -20.53
C TRP A 314 -0.66 -17.22 -19.14
N GLU A 315 0.08 -16.69 -18.18
CA GLU A 315 0.02 -17.04 -16.76
C GLU A 315 -0.23 -15.79 -15.92
N ILE A 316 -0.98 -15.94 -14.83
CA ILE A 316 -1.12 -14.92 -13.81
C ILE A 316 0.19 -14.94 -13.00
N VAL A 317 0.84 -13.78 -12.93
CA VAL A 317 2.15 -13.64 -12.29
C VAL A 317 2.14 -12.63 -11.15
N ALA A 318 1.11 -11.79 -11.06
CA ALA A 318 0.87 -10.95 -9.90
C ALA A 318 -0.62 -10.66 -9.67
N SER A 319 -0.99 -10.40 -8.41
CA SER A 319 -2.26 -9.84 -7.99
C SER A 319 -2.05 -8.74 -6.95
N ALA A 320 -2.63 -7.57 -7.19
CA ALA A 320 -2.69 -6.42 -6.29
C ALA A 320 -3.51 -5.30 -6.95
N ASP A 321 -3.74 -4.19 -6.25
CA ASP A 321 -4.27 -2.95 -6.85
C ASP A 321 -3.18 -2.24 -7.69
N PHE A 322 -3.33 -2.26 -9.02
CA PHE A 322 -2.42 -1.62 -9.98
C PHE A 322 -3.00 -0.37 -10.64
N ASN A 323 -4.22 0.06 -10.30
CA ASN A 323 -4.81 1.29 -10.85
C ASN A 323 -5.21 2.33 -9.77
N GLY A 324 -5.10 1.98 -8.50
CA GLY A 324 -5.42 2.81 -7.34
C GLY A 324 -6.90 2.82 -6.96
N ASP A 325 -7.72 1.91 -7.48
CA ASP A 325 -9.16 1.82 -7.18
C ASP A 325 -9.49 0.97 -5.94
N ARG A 326 -8.45 0.40 -5.32
CA ARG A 326 -8.48 -0.49 -4.13
C ARG A 326 -9.08 -1.87 -4.38
N LYS A 327 -9.12 -2.31 -5.62
CA LYS A 327 -9.59 -3.64 -5.99
C LYS A 327 -8.44 -4.49 -6.49
N THR A 328 -8.66 -5.79 -6.48
CA THR A 328 -7.68 -6.73 -6.98
C THR A 328 -7.58 -6.63 -8.50
N ASP A 329 -6.39 -6.37 -9.01
CA ASP A 329 -6.05 -6.53 -10.42
C ASP A 329 -5.18 -7.77 -10.63
N LEU A 330 -5.15 -8.30 -11.85
CA LEU A 330 -4.31 -9.42 -12.22
C LEU A 330 -3.34 -9.05 -13.32
N ILE A 331 -2.04 -9.27 -13.10
CA ILE A 331 -1.05 -9.19 -14.16
C ILE A 331 -0.84 -10.56 -14.77
N TRP A 332 -1.02 -10.60 -16.08
CA TRP A 332 -0.76 -11.72 -16.94
C TRP A 332 0.57 -11.52 -17.65
N ARG A 333 1.32 -12.61 -17.81
CA ARG A 333 2.51 -12.64 -18.67
C ARG A 333 2.47 -13.83 -19.62
N ASN A 334 2.79 -13.57 -20.88
CA ASN A 334 2.97 -14.60 -21.89
C ASN A 334 4.37 -15.22 -21.77
N ASN A 335 4.48 -16.51 -21.48
CA ASN A 335 5.76 -17.17 -21.26
C ASN A 335 6.57 -17.43 -22.54
N SER A 336 5.94 -17.33 -23.72
CA SER A 336 6.64 -17.48 -25.01
C SER A 336 7.14 -16.14 -25.56
N THR A 337 6.36 -15.07 -25.40
CA THR A 337 6.74 -13.75 -25.92
C THR A 337 7.35 -12.88 -24.83
N GLY A 338 6.89 -12.98 -23.59
CA GLY A 338 7.20 -12.05 -22.50
C GLY A 338 6.30 -10.82 -22.48
N GLU A 339 5.25 -10.78 -23.30
CA GLU A 339 4.20 -9.76 -23.24
C GLU A 339 3.48 -9.79 -21.91
N MET A 340 2.98 -8.63 -21.46
CA MET A 340 2.34 -8.45 -20.17
C MET A 340 1.08 -7.60 -20.30
N ALA A 341 0.02 -8.04 -19.64
CA ALA A 341 -1.26 -7.36 -19.59
C ALA A 341 -1.81 -7.34 -18.17
N THR A 342 -2.63 -6.34 -17.85
CA THR A 342 -3.39 -6.27 -16.61
C THR A 342 -4.86 -6.50 -16.92
N TRP A 343 -5.54 -7.25 -16.07
CA TRP A 343 -6.99 -7.27 -15.95
C TRP A 343 -7.38 -6.49 -14.70
N PHE A 344 -8.36 -5.61 -14.86
CA PHE A 344 -8.96 -4.87 -13.75
C PHE A 344 -10.21 -5.61 -13.29
N LEU A 345 -10.30 -5.91 -11.99
CA LEU A 345 -11.43 -6.66 -11.45
C LEU A 345 -12.22 -5.86 -10.42
N SER A 346 -13.46 -6.28 -10.22
CA SER A 346 -14.33 -5.81 -9.15
C SER A 346 -15.33 -6.89 -8.81
N ASP A 347 -15.45 -7.24 -7.53
CA ASP A 347 -16.41 -8.27 -7.08
C ASP A 347 -16.33 -9.56 -7.93
N GLY A 348 -15.11 -9.98 -8.25
CA GLY A 348 -14.81 -11.15 -9.05
C GLY A 348 -15.06 -11.00 -10.56
N ASP A 349 -15.59 -9.87 -11.03
CA ASP A 349 -15.83 -9.63 -12.45
C ASP A 349 -14.67 -8.88 -13.11
N ILE A 350 -14.36 -9.23 -14.36
CA ILE A 350 -13.36 -8.53 -15.17
C ILE A 350 -14.03 -7.29 -15.77
N LEU A 351 -13.59 -6.11 -15.38
CA LEU A 351 -14.15 -4.83 -15.85
C LEU A 351 -13.48 -4.34 -17.14
N ASP A 352 -12.16 -4.44 -17.20
CA ASP A 352 -11.36 -3.96 -18.33
C ASP A 352 -10.01 -4.69 -18.38
N SER A 353 -9.28 -4.51 -19.48
CA SER A 353 -7.93 -5.05 -19.65
C SER A 353 -7.05 -4.12 -20.46
N GLN A 354 -5.76 -4.05 -20.13
CA GLN A 354 -4.79 -3.29 -20.91
C GLN A 354 -3.40 -3.92 -20.89
N MET A 355 -2.57 -3.58 -21.87
CA MET A 355 -1.14 -3.94 -21.84
C MET A 355 -0.41 -3.09 -20.81
N LEU A 356 0.62 -3.65 -20.17
CA LEU A 356 1.57 -2.85 -19.40
C LEU A 356 2.38 -1.94 -20.33
N ASN A 357 3.03 -0.92 -19.77
CA ASN A 357 4.00 -0.10 -20.51
C ASN A 357 5.35 -0.11 -19.78
N PRO A 358 6.40 -0.76 -20.30
CA PRO A 358 6.45 -1.44 -21.59
C PRO A 358 5.60 -2.72 -21.59
N GLU A 359 5.06 -3.06 -22.76
CA GLU A 359 4.17 -4.22 -22.93
C GLU A 359 4.88 -5.56 -22.84
N ARG A 360 6.22 -5.58 -22.85
CA ARG A 360 6.99 -6.82 -22.98
C ARG A 360 8.40 -6.73 -22.40
N VAL A 361 8.83 -7.83 -21.77
CA VAL A 361 10.26 -8.14 -21.52
C VAL A 361 10.67 -9.33 -22.39
N GLY A 362 11.46 -9.06 -23.45
CA GLY A 362 11.78 -10.05 -24.47
C GLY A 362 12.68 -11.21 -24.01
N ASP A 363 13.49 -11.02 -22.96
CA ASP A 363 14.20 -12.14 -22.33
C ASP A 363 13.25 -12.90 -21.41
N ILE A 364 12.72 -14.01 -21.93
CA ILE A 364 11.79 -14.90 -21.21
C ILE A 364 12.41 -15.59 -19.99
N SER A 365 13.73 -15.50 -19.80
CA SER A 365 14.39 -16.00 -18.59
C SER A 365 14.05 -15.15 -17.37
N TRP A 366 13.56 -13.92 -17.56
CA TRP A 366 13.01 -13.10 -16.49
C TRP A 366 11.55 -13.48 -16.23
N ARG A 367 11.21 -13.72 -14.95
CA ARG A 367 9.84 -13.92 -14.47
C ARG A 367 9.49 -12.88 -13.42
N ILE A 368 8.23 -12.47 -13.39
CA ILE A 368 7.66 -11.71 -12.27
C ILE A 368 7.40 -12.70 -11.13
N ALA A 369 7.84 -12.34 -9.93
CA ALA A 369 7.76 -13.19 -8.76
C ALA A 369 6.72 -12.74 -7.73
N GLY A 370 6.14 -11.54 -7.88
CA GLY A 370 5.08 -11.02 -7.03
C GLY A 370 4.79 -9.54 -7.30
N PRO A 371 3.80 -8.96 -6.59
CA PRO A 371 3.02 -9.57 -5.48
C PRO A 371 2.04 -10.65 -5.94
N ARG A 372 1.79 -11.73 -5.17
CA ARG A 372 0.79 -12.78 -5.51
C ARG A 372 0.39 -13.67 -4.33
#